data_AF-A0A939UA57-F1
#
_entry.id   AF-A0A939UA57-F1
#
_cell.length_a   1.000
_cell.length_b   1.000
_cell.length_c   1.000
_cell.angle_alpha   90.00
_cell.angle_beta   90.00
_cell.angle_gamma   90.00
#
_symmetry.space_group_name_H-M   'P 1'
#
loop_
_entity.id
_entity.type
_entity.pdbx_description
1 polymer ?
#
loop_
_entity_poly.entity_id
_entity_poly.type
_entity_poly.pdbx_seq_one_letter_code
_entity_poly.pdbx_strand_id
1 'polypeptide(L)'
;YTALHNAIDGKNVGEIDGFTPDQRFYLGYATVWAQNITPEEKARLTNLDVHSLAELRVNVAVRNFQTFFDAFGITEGAPMWRPEAERVHIW
;
A
#
# COMPACT_ATOMS: atom_id res chain seq x y z
N TYR A 1 9.79 2.93 1.59
CA TYR A 1 10.21 1.55 1.92
C TYR A 1 11.73 1.44 2.02
N THR A 2 12.50 1.68 0.95
CA THR A 2 13.97 1.61 0.99
C THR A 2 14.62 2.43 2.11
N ALA A 3 14.16 3.67 2.31
CA ALA A 3 14.67 4.53 3.39
C ALA A 3 14.39 3.97 4.80
N LEU A 4 13.28 3.25 5.00
CA LEU A 4 13.00 2.58 6.28
C LEU A 4 14.05 1.49 6.55
N HIS A 5 14.33 0.64 5.55
CA HIS A 5 15.35 -0.41 5.66
C HIS A 5 16.75 0.15 5.86
N ASN A 6 17.10 1.23 5.17
CA ASN A 6 18.37 1.93 5.40
C ASN A 6 18.49 2.45 6.84
N ALA A 7 17.39 2.93 7.43
CA ALA A 7 17.38 3.43 8.81
C ALA A 7 17.43 2.30 9.85
N ILE A 8 16.79 1.16 9.55
CA ILE A 8 16.84 -0.05 10.40
C ILE A 8 18.25 -0.65 10.38
N ASP A 9 18.96 -0.56 9.25
CA ASP A 9 20.35 -0.99 9.11
C ASP A 9 20.54 -2.47 9.53
N GLY A 10 19.61 -3.33 9.09
CA GLY A 10 19.59 -4.76 9.42
C GLY A 10 19.33 -5.10 10.89
N LYS A 11 19.10 -4.11 11.76
CA LYS A 11 18.82 -4.34 13.18
C LYS A 11 17.43 -4.93 13.36
N ASN A 12 17.30 -5.87 14.28
CA ASN A 12 15.98 -6.34 14.70
C ASN A 12 15.30 -5.27 15.56
N VAL A 13 14.33 -4.57 14.99
CA VAL A 13 13.52 -3.56 15.70
C VAL A 13 12.21 -4.10 16.27
N GLY A 14 12.00 -5.42 16.17
CA GLY A 14 10.86 -6.11 16.76
C GLY A 14 9.49 -5.81 16.14
N GLU A 15 8.51 -6.60 16.55
CA GLU A 15 7.11 -6.38 16.27
C GLU A 15 6.50 -5.38 17.25
N ILE A 16 5.47 -4.67 16.79
CA ILE A 16 4.65 -3.76 17.60
C ILE A 16 3.21 -4.13 17.23
N ASP A 17 2.41 -4.43 18.25
CA ASP A 17 1.02 -4.89 18.12
C ASP A 17 0.87 -6.11 17.18
N GLY A 18 1.87 -7.01 17.17
CA GLY A 18 1.89 -8.21 16.32
C GLY A 18 2.20 -7.95 14.85
N PHE A 19 2.63 -6.74 14.48
CA PHE A 19 3.02 -6.40 13.11
C PHE A 19 4.52 -6.19 12.98
N THR A 20 5.09 -6.77 11.93
CA THR A 20 6.49 -6.54 11.51
C THR A 20 6.69 -5.10 11.04
N PRO A 21 7.93 -4.58 11.03
CA PRO A 21 8.21 -3.23 10.52
C PRO A 21 7.70 -2.98 9.09
N ASP A 22 7.77 -3.99 8.24
CA ASP A 22 7.30 -3.92 6.86
C ASP A 22 5.78 -3.83 6.76
N GLN A 23 5.06 -4.65 7.54
CA GLN A 23 3.60 -4.54 7.64
C GLN A 23 3.19 -3.17 8.17
N ARG A 24 3.88 -2.66 9.19
CA ARG A 24 3.62 -1.32 9.76
C ARG A 24 3.88 -0.20 8.76
N PHE A 25 4.87 -0.32 7.87
CA PHE A 25 5.10 0.64 6.79
C PHE A 25 3.85 0.78 5.90
N TYR A 26 3.30 -0.35 5.46
CA TYR A 26 2.12 -0.36 4.59
C TYR A 26 0.84 0.03 5.31
N LEU A 27 0.67 -0.38 6.59
CA LEU A 27 -0.44 0.07 7.42
C LEU A 27 -0.39 1.60 7.60
N GLY A 28 0.78 2.17 7.94
CA GLY A 28 0.95 3.61 8.05
C GLY A 28 0.64 4.35 6.75
N TYR A 29 1.12 3.82 5.61
CA TYR A 29 0.78 4.36 4.29
C TYR A 29 -0.73 4.34 4.02
N ALA A 30 -1.41 3.24 4.34
CA ALA A 30 -2.85 3.11 4.17
C ALA A 30 -3.65 4.06 5.08
N THR A 31 -3.26 4.19 6.35
CA THR A 31 -3.94 5.03 7.34
C THR A 31 -3.92 6.51 6.96
N VAL A 32 -2.85 7.01 6.32
CA VAL A 32 -2.78 8.41 5.83
C VAL A 32 -3.93 8.74 4.85
N TRP A 33 -4.41 7.74 4.13
CA TRP A 33 -5.50 7.88 3.15
C TRP A 33 -6.84 7.34 3.67
N ALA A 34 -6.96 7.00 4.96
CA ALA A 34 -8.23 6.53 5.50
C ALA A 34 -9.30 7.62 5.37
N GLN A 35 -10.31 7.36 4.55
CA GLN A 35 -11.37 8.30 4.23
C GLN A 35 -12.71 7.57 4.08
N ASN A 36 -13.77 8.22 4.55
CA ASN A 36 -15.14 7.85 4.23
C ASN A 36 -15.85 9.08 3.64
N ILE A 37 -16.31 8.98 2.40
CA ILE A 37 -16.99 10.05 1.66
C ILE A 37 -18.24 9.52 0.96
N THR A 38 -19.21 10.40 0.75
CA THR A 38 -20.48 10.03 0.12
C THR A 38 -20.28 9.67 -1.36
N PRO A 39 -21.21 8.90 -1.96
CA PRO A 39 -21.18 8.60 -3.39
C PRO A 39 -21.13 9.86 -4.28
N GLU A 40 -21.82 10.94 -3.87
CA GLU A 40 -21.83 12.22 -4.59
C GLU A 40 -20.45 12.87 -4.58
N GLU A 41 -19.76 12.84 -3.43
CA GLU A 41 -18.40 13.36 -3.35
C GLU A 41 -17.40 12.50 -4.11
N LYS A 42 -17.56 11.16 -4.08
CA LYS A 42 -16.77 10.27 -4.96
C LYS A 42 -16.94 10.65 -6.43
N ALA A 43 -18.18 10.87 -6.88
CA ALA A 43 -18.46 11.29 -8.25
C ALA A 43 -17.89 12.69 -8.57
N ARG A 44 -17.99 13.64 -7.64
CA ARG A 44 -17.44 14.99 -7.81
C ARG A 44 -15.90 14.95 -7.94
N LEU A 45 -15.21 14.26 -7.03
CA LEU A 45 -13.75 14.13 -7.04
C LEU A 45 -13.25 13.41 -8.29
N THR A 46 -13.95 12.35 -8.72
CA THR A 46 -13.60 11.64 -9.96
C THR A 46 -13.58 12.56 -11.19
N ASN A 47 -14.40 13.61 -11.20
CA ASN A 47 -14.48 14.55 -12.32
C ASN A 47 -13.56 15.78 -12.17
N LEU A 48 -13.16 16.15 -10.95
CA LEU A 48 -12.51 17.44 -10.68
C LEU A 48 -11.12 17.34 -10.05
N ASP A 49 -10.82 16.25 -9.35
CA ASP A 49 -9.52 16.04 -8.71
C ASP A 49 -8.62 15.24 -9.65
N VAL A 50 -7.40 15.74 -9.87
CA VAL A 50 -6.39 15.06 -10.70
C VAL A 50 -5.83 13.81 -10.03
N HIS A 51 -6.09 13.62 -8.74
CA HIS A 51 -5.65 12.45 -8.01
C HIS A 51 -6.73 11.37 -7.94
N SER A 52 -6.29 10.11 -7.89
CA SER A 52 -7.19 8.99 -7.63
C SER A 52 -7.88 9.11 -6.26
N LEU A 53 -9.06 8.50 -6.15
CA LEU A 53 -9.76 8.34 -4.87
C LEU A 53 -8.88 7.62 -3.85
N ALA A 54 -9.04 7.95 -2.57
CA ALA A 54 -8.19 7.45 -1.50
C ALA A 54 -8.03 5.92 -1.47
N GLU A 55 -9.13 5.17 -1.68
CA GLU A 55 -9.09 3.71 -1.77
C GLU A 55 -8.20 3.19 -2.91
N LEU A 56 -8.21 3.89 -4.05
CA LEU A 56 -7.40 3.55 -5.21
C LEU A 56 -5.94 3.98 -5.03
N ARG A 57 -5.69 5.11 -4.37
CA ARG A 57 -4.32 5.54 -4.00
C ARG A 57 -3.59 4.45 -3.22
N VAL A 58 -4.31 3.76 -2.32
CA VAL A 58 -3.74 2.65 -1.55
C VAL A 58 -3.74 1.37 -2.37
N ASN A 59 -4.93 0.84 -2.72
CA ASN A 59 -5.06 -0.53 -3.19
C ASN A 59 -4.46 -0.76 -4.58
N VAL A 60 -4.48 0.23 -5.47
CA VAL A 60 -3.87 0.10 -6.80
C VAL A 60 -2.36 0.29 -6.72
N ALA A 61 -1.87 1.17 -5.84
CA ALA A 61 -0.43 1.41 -5.72
C ALA A 61 0.30 0.21 -5.09
N VAL A 62 -0.16 -0.27 -3.92
CA VAL A 62 0.60 -1.25 -3.13
C VAL A 62 0.79 -2.59 -3.84
N ARG A 63 -0.17 -2.97 -4.69
CA ARG A 63 -0.14 -4.22 -5.47
C ARG A 63 0.82 -4.21 -6.67
N ASN A 64 1.61 -3.14 -6.86
CA ASN A 64 2.74 -3.11 -7.79
C ASN A 64 4.09 -3.39 -7.12
N PHE A 65 4.17 -3.41 -5.77
CA PHE A 65 5.44 -3.60 -5.06
C PHE A 65 5.59 -5.04 -4.58
N GLN A 66 6.64 -5.75 -5.00
CA GLN A 66 6.95 -7.09 -4.48
C GLN A 66 7.05 -7.10 -2.94
N THR A 67 7.60 -6.05 -2.34
CA THR A 67 7.75 -5.94 -0.89
C THR A 67 6.42 -5.87 -0.13
N PHE A 68 5.32 -5.46 -0.78
CA PHE A 68 3.97 -5.58 -0.20
C PHE A 68 3.49 -7.04 -0.19
N PHE A 69 3.80 -7.79 -1.25
CA PHE A 69 3.47 -9.22 -1.31
C PHE A 69 4.23 -9.98 -0.23
N ASP A 70 5.52 -9.70 -0.07
CA ASP A 70 6.37 -10.33 0.93
C ASP A 70 5.90 -10.00 2.35
N ALA A 71 5.56 -8.74 2.63
CA ALA A 71 5.12 -8.30 3.97
C ALA A 71 3.83 -8.99 4.46
N PHE A 72 2.93 -9.35 3.53
CA PHE A 72 1.62 -9.93 3.87
C PHE A 72 1.44 -11.37 3.37
N GLY A 73 2.47 -12.00 2.80
CA GLY A 73 2.40 -13.35 2.25
C GLY A 73 1.36 -13.50 1.14
N ILE A 74 1.23 -12.49 0.26
CA ILE A 74 0.21 -12.47 -0.80
C ILE A 74 0.61 -13.45 -1.90
N THR A 75 -0.26 -14.42 -2.15
CA THR A 75 -0.08 -15.46 -3.17
C THR A 75 -1.16 -15.38 -4.24
N GLU A 76 -1.01 -16.15 -5.31
CA GLU A 76 -2.00 -16.22 -6.39
C GLU A 76 -3.39 -16.58 -5.86
N GLY A 77 -4.41 -15.87 -6.36
CA GLY A 77 -5.80 -16.02 -5.91
C GLY A 77 -6.19 -15.13 -4.72
N ALA A 78 -5.25 -14.48 -4.04
CA ALA A 78 -5.59 -13.50 -3.00
C ALA A 78 -6.23 -12.23 -3.62
N PRO A 79 -7.14 -11.53 -2.90
CA PRO A 79 -7.84 -10.35 -3.44
C PRO A 79 -6.92 -9.23 -3.96
N MET A 80 -5.76 -9.07 -3.33
CA MET A 80 -4.76 -8.04 -3.69
C MET A 80 -3.68 -8.55 -4.65
N TRP A 81 -3.75 -9.81 -5.09
CA TRP A 81 -2.75 -10.39 -5.98
C TRP A 81 -2.75 -9.73 -7.35
N ARG A 82 -1.56 -9.60 -7.94
CA ARG A 82 -1.35 -9.12 -9.31
C ARG A 82 -0.17 -9.90 -9.90
N PRO A 83 -0.29 -10.43 -11.14
CA PRO A 83 0.84 -11.07 -11.82
C PRO A 83 2.02 -10.10 -11.90
N GLU A 84 3.23 -10.61 -11.70
CA GLU A 84 4.45 -9.78 -11.76
C GLU A 84 4.58 -9.05 -13.10
N ALA A 85 4.28 -9.72 -14.21
CA ALA A 85 4.31 -9.13 -15.55
C ALA A 85 3.32 -7.97 -15.77
N GLU A 86 2.31 -7.82 -14.92
CA GLU A 86 1.36 -6.70 -14.97
C GLU A 86 1.70 -5.58 -13.97
N ARG A 87 2.67 -5.78 -13.08
CA ARG A 87 3.05 -4.76 -12.09
C ARG A 87 3.80 -3.63 -12.78
N VAL A 88 3.40 -2.41 -12.46
CA VAL A 88 3.97 -1.21 -13.06
C VAL A 88 5.21 -0.78 -12.28
N HIS A 89 6.35 -0.72 -12.97
CA HIS A 89 7.62 -0.23 -12.45
C HIS A 89 8.04 1.02 -13.23
N ILE A 90 8.21 2.14 -12.53
CA ILE A 90 8.53 3.44 -13.16
C ILE A 90 9.94 3.91 -12.79
N TRP A 91 10.29 3.80 -11.50
CA TRP A 91 11.53 4.31 -10.91
C TRP A 91 12.38 3.18 -10.33
#